data_AF-A0A149Q8T5-F1
#
_entry.id   AF-A0A149Q8T5-F1
#
_cell.length_a   1.000
_cell.length_b   1.000
_cell.length_c   1.000
_cell.angle_alpha   90.00
_cell.angle_beta   90.00
_cell.angle_gamma   90.00
#
_symmetry.space_group_name_H-M   'P 1'
#
loop_
_entity.id
_entity.type
_entity.pdbx_description
1 polymer ?
#
loop_
_entity_poly.entity_id
_entity_poly.type
_entity_poly.pdbx_seq_one_letter_code
_entity_poly.pdbx_strand_id
1 'polypeptide(L)'
;MLEMDEKYKHIRRAVRAEIRENSSLIESLKCFVDNDAVFYPGYGNLGDGLIALGTLDLFEDIGWAPKCIQGRHKEAFSGYTHIVMGGSGGWVKGMWETYLEQTIAFLQNGGQLLILPTSFSGFGSEFVPYADQVTIFCREQRSYDELLRQGMPEGQIFVCPDMAFYTKEEHFSDLEIEGQYPALQIFRLDEEGGRKQTPRDSVDLPLLFNDIQWSTTEQCVKPLRAVAGLMSQFECVETDRLHMAVLAALIGRIVKLEPSNYFKIKAIFDYTLHRFPTVTFEERTSDYTLAEQGKRAEAQLLRDIIKRINLDRQAEWEQRTTVLRQNDALLSRLEKLQGKLNEISEEKEKEIKKRTDLIDYIRHLEHEMLCKDREISDKDQDISRKISEFDQVRQELEKIQSSRLHRVGEKYYSIFRLPMFGVVLRMVRKVIVK
;
A
#
# COMPACT_ATOMS: atom_id res chain seq x y z
N MET A 1 55.50 -11.80 -11.06
CA MET A 1 54.88 -10.46 -11.15
C MET A 1 53.99 -10.35 -12.39
N LEU A 2 54.52 -10.52 -13.61
CA LEU A 2 53.74 -10.47 -14.86
C LEU A 2 52.53 -11.44 -14.91
N GLU A 3 52.70 -12.68 -14.44
CA GLU A 3 51.60 -13.66 -14.38
C GLU A 3 50.48 -13.28 -13.39
N MET A 4 50.85 -12.59 -12.30
CA MET A 4 49.90 -12.14 -11.28
C MET A 4 49.14 -10.88 -11.75
N ASP A 5 49.81 -10.00 -12.50
CA ASP A 5 49.25 -8.80 -13.12
C ASP A 5 48.14 -9.17 -14.13
N GLU A 6 48.44 -10.09 -15.04
CA GLU A 6 47.44 -10.58 -16.01
C GLU A 6 46.28 -11.31 -15.33
N LYS A 7 46.55 -12.05 -14.25
CA LYS A 7 45.53 -12.82 -13.55
C LYS A 7 44.49 -11.93 -12.85
N TYR A 8 44.88 -10.87 -12.14
CA TYR A 8 43.88 -10.00 -11.52
C TYR A 8 43.08 -9.20 -12.57
N LYS A 9 43.72 -8.74 -13.66
CA LYS A 9 43.04 -8.07 -14.78
C LYS A 9 41.99 -8.98 -15.41
N HIS A 10 42.31 -10.27 -15.60
CA HIS A 10 41.34 -11.26 -16.06
C HIS A 10 40.15 -11.41 -15.11
N ILE A 11 40.40 -11.53 -13.79
CA ILE A 11 39.33 -11.64 -12.79
C ILE A 11 38.47 -10.38 -12.74
N ARG A 12 39.08 -9.19 -12.80
CA ARG A 12 38.37 -7.90 -12.86
C ARG A 12 37.40 -7.88 -14.04
N ARG A 13 37.87 -8.23 -15.25
CA ARG A 13 37.02 -8.30 -16.45
C ARG A 13 35.91 -9.33 -16.32
N ALA A 14 36.18 -10.48 -15.71
CA ALA A 14 35.19 -11.53 -15.49
C ALA A 14 34.08 -11.09 -14.52
N VAL A 15 34.43 -10.47 -13.38
CA VAL A 15 33.43 -9.95 -12.42
C VAL A 15 32.61 -8.81 -13.06
N ARG A 16 33.26 -7.94 -13.83
CA ARG A 16 32.57 -6.87 -14.55
C ARG A 16 31.60 -7.43 -15.61
N ALA A 17 32.00 -8.47 -16.35
CA ALA A 17 31.14 -9.15 -17.30
C ALA A 17 29.95 -9.82 -16.59
N GLU A 18 30.17 -10.44 -15.44
CA GLU A 18 29.10 -11.05 -14.62
C GLU A 18 28.01 -10.04 -14.22
N ILE A 19 28.40 -8.81 -13.84
CA ILE A 19 27.43 -7.73 -13.58
C ILE A 19 26.73 -7.31 -14.89
N ARG A 20 27.48 -7.12 -15.99
CA ARG A 20 26.93 -6.68 -17.29
C ARG A 20 25.96 -7.69 -17.89
N GLU A 21 26.22 -8.98 -17.71
CA GLU A 21 25.48 -10.08 -18.30
C GLU A 21 24.40 -10.63 -17.36
N ASN A 22 24.26 -10.07 -16.15
CA ASN A 22 23.19 -10.41 -15.23
C ASN A 22 21.83 -9.98 -15.82
N SER A 23 21.10 -10.94 -16.40
CA SER A 23 19.84 -10.68 -17.09
C SER A 23 18.81 -10.01 -16.18
N SER A 24 18.67 -10.47 -14.93
CA SER A 24 17.73 -9.89 -13.96
C SER A 24 18.04 -8.42 -13.70
N LEU A 25 19.32 -8.06 -13.53
CA LEU A 25 19.74 -6.67 -13.29
C LEU A 25 19.46 -5.79 -14.51
N ILE A 26 19.89 -6.24 -15.69
CA ILE A 26 19.76 -5.46 -16.93
C ILE A 26 18.31 -5.31 -17.37
N GLU A 27 17.49 -6.35 -17.22
CA GLU A 27 16.05 -6.29 -17.54
C GLU A 27 15.31 -5.39 -16.55
N SER A 28 15.61 -5.50 -15.25
CA SER A 28 15.06 -4.58 -14.24
C SER A 28 15.43 -3.13 -14.54
N LEU A 29 16.70 -2.86 -14.84
CA LEU A 29 17.15 -1.51 -15.21
C LEU A 29 16.43 -0.99 -16.44
N LYS A 30 16.33 -1.78 -17.51
CA LYS A 30 15.60 -1.38 -18.73
C LYS A 30 14.12 -1.09 -18.45
N CYS A 31 13.46 -1.92 -17.66
CA CYS A 31 12.08 -1.70 -17.24
C CYS A 31 11.92 -0.34 -16.52
N PHE A 32 12.84 -0.02 -15.60
CA PHE A 32 12.83 1.26 -14.90
C PHE A 32 13.15 2.44 -15.84
N VAL A 33 14.09 2.27 -16.77
CA VAL A 33 14.41 3.26 -17.81
C VAL A 33 13.19 3.57 -18.68
N ASP A 34 12.50 2.54 -19.14
CA ASP A 34 11.30 2.67 -19.98
C ASP A 34 10.13 3.37 -19.25
N ASN A 35 10.19 3.42 -17.92
CA ASN A 35 9.21 4.08 -17.05
C ASN A 35 9.70 5.41 -16.45
N ASP A 36 10.68 6.07 -17.10
CA ASP A 36 11.21 7.39 -16.72
C ASP A 36 11.74 7.43 -15.27
N ALA A 37 12.40 6.35 -14.85
CA ALA A 37 12.95 6.28 -13.51
C ALA A 37 14.02 7.35 -13.25
N VAL A 38 14.10 7.75 -11.99
CA VAL A 38 15.15 8.63 -11.48
C VAL A 38 16.12 7.84 -10.60
N PHE A 39 17.33 8.38 -10.43
CA PHE A 39 18.38 7.73 -9.65
C PHE A 39 18.57 8.40 -8.30
N TYR A 40 18.64 7.61 -7.23
CA TYR A 40 19.04 8.08 -5.90
C TYR A 40 20.34 7.37 -5.48
N PRO A 41 21.52 8.03 -5.57
CA PRO A 41 22.82 7.41 -5.28
C PRO A 41 23.03 7.05 -3.80
N GLY A 42 22.25 7.63 -2.89
CA GLY A 42 22.53 7.57 -1.47
C GLY A 42 23.71 8.47 -1.05
N TYR A 43 23.94 8.51 0.26
CA TYR A 43 25.02 9.23 0.91
C TYR A 43 25.96 8.26 1.60
N GLY A 44 27.22 8.66 1.72
CA GLY A 44 28.16 7.92 2.53
C GLY A 44 29.58 8.43 2.43
N ASN A 45 30.51 7.52 2.70
CA ASN A 45 31.93 7.80 2.68
C ASN A 45 32.53 7.58 1.29
N LEU A 46 33.85 7.73 1.14
CA LEU A 46 34.52 7.52 -0.15
C LEU A 46 34.28 6.11 -0.75
N GLY A 47 34.07 5.10 0.09
CA GLY A 47 33.71 3.76 -0.36
C GLY A 47 32.39 3.73 -1.13
N ASP A 48 31.38 4.46 -0.65
CA ASP A 48 30.11 4.63 -1.37
C ASP A 48 30.30 5.40 -2.68
N GLY A 49 31.32 6.28 -2.75
CA GLY A 49 31.74 6.92 -4.00
C GLY A 49 32.27 5.94 -5.04
N LEU A 50 32.95 4.86 -4.62
CA LEU A 50 33.40 3.81 -5.53
C LEU A 50 32.21 2.99 -6.08
N ILE A 51 31.23 2.69 -5.22
CA ILE A 51 29.97 2.03 -5.64
C ILE A 51 29.24 2.91 -6.66
N ALA A 52 29.11 4.20 -6.36
CA ALA A 52 28.46 5.16 -7.24
C ALA A 52 29.19 5.28 -8.58
N LEU A 53 30.52 5.33 -8.60
CA LEU A 53 31.30 5.36 -9.83
C LEU A 53 31.00 4.15 -10.73
N GLY A 54 31.03 2.94 -10.16
CA GLY A 54 30.73 1.74 -10.94
C GLY A 54 29.27 1.66 -11.38
N THR A 55 28.35 2.25 -10.62
CA THR A 55 26.95 2.41 -11.01
C THR A 55 26.80 3.34 -12.21
N LEU A 56 27.46 4.50 -12.17
CA LEU A 56 27.44 5.48 -13.27
C LEU A 56 28.11 4.92 -14.53
N ASP A 57 29.19 4.16 -14.40
CA ASP A 57 29.81 3.45 -15.52
C ASP A 57 28.86 2.43 -16.16
N LEU A 58 28.03 1.73 -15.37
CA LEU A 58 27.01 0.82 -15.90
C LEU A 58 25.92 1.60 -16.66
N PHE A 59 25.47 2.72 -16.10
CA PHE A 59 24.46 3.57 -16.72
C PHE A 59 24.93 4.10 -18.07
N GLU A 60 26.18 4.56 -18.15
CA GLU A 60 26.79 4.97 -19.41
C GLU A 60 26.80 3.83 -20.44
N ASP A 61 27.21 2.63 -20.04
CA ASP A 61 27.27 1.47 -20.95
C ASP A 61 25.89 0.99 -21.43
N ILE A 62 24.81 1.19 -20.66
CA ILE A 62 23.43 0.93 -21.13
C ILE A 62 22.81 2.12 -21.87
N GLY A 63 23.53 3.25 -21.99
CA GLY A 63 23.03 4.46 -22.63
C GLY A 63 21.98 5.22 -21.81
N TRP A 64 22.00 5.10 -20.48
CA TRP A 64 21.08 5.77 -19.58
C TRP A 64 21.75 6.92 -18.82
N ALA A 65 21.11 8.08 -18.79
CA ALA A 65 21.56 9.26 -18.07
C ALA A 65 20.41 9.80 -17.18
N PRO A 66 20.13 9.17 -16.03
CA PRO A 66 19.00 9.55 -15.19
C PRO A 66 19.15 10.93 -14.55
N LYS A 67 18.01 11.54 -14.25
CA LYS A 67 17.97 12.63 -13.28
C LYS A 67 18.28 12.07 -11.89
N CYS A 68 19.25 12.68 -11.20
CA CYS A 68 19.59 12.34 -9.83
C CYS A 68 18.67 13.08 -8.84
N ILE A 69 18.05 12.36 -7.92
CA ILE A 69 17.39 12.92 -6.74
C ILE A 69 18.46 13.47 -5.80
N GLN A 70 18.27 14.69 -5.31
CA GLN A 70 19.21 15.37 -4.40
C GLN A 70 18.57 15.58 -3.03
N GLY A 71 19.35 15.41 -1.96
CA GLY A 71 18.90 15.65 -0.58
C GLY A 71 18.43 14.41 0.18
N ARG A 72 18.23 14.56 1.50
CA ARG A 72 17.69 13.52 2.41
C ARG A 72 16.35 13.91 3.05
N HIS A 73 15.69 14.94 2.52
CA HIS A 73 14.41 15.36 3.06
C HIS A 73 13.37 14.27 2.81
N LYS A 74 12.39 14.14 3.70
CA LYS A 74 11.38 13.08 3.66
C LYS A 74 10.62 13.04 2.34
N GLU A 75 10.42 14.22 1.75
CA GLU A 75 9.70 14.42 0.50
C GLU A 75 10.58 14.23 -0.74
N ALA A 76 11.86 13.84 -0.61
CA ALA A 76 12.80 13.74 -1.74
C ALA A 76 12.32 12.79 -2.85
N PHE A 77 11.50 11.81 -2.50
CA PHE A 77 10.95 10.83 -3.45
C PHE A 77 9.56 11.26 -3.99
N SER A 78 9.02 12.38 -3.53
CA SER A 78 7.68 12.84 -3.92
C SER A 78 7.67 13.27 -5.39
N GLY A 79 6.59 12.89 -6.09
CA GLY A 79 6.40 13.24 -7.50
C GLY A 79 7.09 12.30 -8.49
N TYR A 80 7.84 11.30 -8.01
CA TYR A 80 8.39 10.22 -8.83
C TYR A 80 7.53 8.97 -8.72
N THR A 81 7.54 8.16 -9.77
CA THR A 81 6.85 6.86 -9.82
C THR A 81 7.82 5.69 -9.78
N HIS A 82 9.02 5.84 -10.34
CA HIS A 82 10.06 4.81 -10.39
C HIS A 82 11.39 5.37 -9.90
N ILE A 83 12.01 4.68 -8.95
CA ILE A 83 13.31 5.06 -8.38
C ILE A 83 14.27 3.89 -8.47
N VAL A 84 15.44 4.13 -9.05
CA VAL A 84 16.60 3.26 -8.90
C VAL A 84 17.45 3.80 -7.76
N MET A 85 17.66 2.99 -6.74
CA MET A 85 18.46 3.32 -5.58
C MET A 85 19.85 2.70 -5.69
N GLY A 86 20.88 3.52 -5.44
CA GLY A 86 22.28 3.12 -5.43
C GLY A 86 22.57 1.97 -4.46
N GLY A 87 23.57 1.16 -4.80
CA GLY A 87 24.07 0.11 -3.93
C GLY A 87 24.65 0.70 -2.64
N SER A 88 24.57 -0.04 -1.54
CA SER A 88 25.14 0.44 -0.28
C SER A 88 25.50 -0.68 0.69
N GLY A 89 26.26 -0.33 1.74
CA GLY A 89 26.31 -1.11 2.97
C GLY A 89 25.31 -0.64 4.03
N GLY A 90 24.29 0.15 3.65
CA GLY A 90 23.59 1.04 4.57
C GLY A 90 22.24 0.54 5.10
N TRP A 91 21.85 -0.72 4.90
CA TRP A 91 20.56 -1.24 5.37
C TRP A 91 20.72 -2.15 6.58
N VAL A 92 21.03 -1.53 7.73
CA VAL A 92 21.35 -2.25 8.96
C VAL A 92 20.49 -1.72 10.11
N LYS A 93 19.57 -2.56 10.59
CA LYS A 93 18.67 -2.19 11.69
C LYS A 93 19.45 -1.77 12.94
N GLY A 94 19.11 -0.61 13.48
CA GLY A 94 19.76 -0.01 14.65
C GLY A 94 21.12 0.68 14.40
N MET A 95 21.61 0.72 13.16
CA MET A 95 22.83 1.47 12.80
C MET A 95 22.58 2.42 11.63
N TRP A 96 22.04 1.89 10.53
CA TRP A 96 21.88 2.60 9.27
C TRP A 96 20.45 2.40 8.78
N GLU A 97 19.56 3.33 9.14
CA GLU A 97 18.13 3.35 8.76
C GLU A 97 17.76 4.64 8.02
N THR A 98 18.77 5.38 7.55
CA THR A 98 18.67 6.75 7.02
C THR A 98 17.68 6.90 5.88
N TYR A 99 17.39 5.83 5.15
CA TYR A 99 16.48 5.85 3.99
C TYR A 99 15.15 5.17 4.24
N LEU A 100 14.93 4.58 5.42
CA LEU A 100 13.73 3.78 5.70
C LEU A 100 12.46 4.62 5.54
N GLU A 101 12.37 5.77 6.22
CA GLU A 101 11.14 6.55 6.24
C GLU A 101 10.70 7.02 4.86
N GLN A 102 11.61 7.63 4.07
CA GLN A 102 11.27 8.10 2.73
C GLN A 102 10.98 6.95 1.75
N THR A 103 11.66 5.80 1.91
CA THR A 103 11.45 4.63 1.04
C THR A 103 10.08 4.02 1.31
N ILE A 104 9.72 3.81 2.59
CA ILE A 104 8.40 3.30 2.94
C ILE A 104 7.30 4.28 2.54
N ALA A 105 7.48 5.58 2.74
CA ALA A 105 6.52 6.59 2.29
C ALA A 105 6.32 6.57 0.76
N PHE A 106 7.39 6.37 0.00
CA PHE A 106 7.32 6.22 -1.46
C PHE A 106 6.54 4.98 -1.89
N LEU A 107 6.82 3.83 -1.27
CA LEU A 107 6.10 2.56 -1.55
C LEU A 107 4.63 2.62 -1.12
N GLN A 108 4.32 3.30 -0.03
CA GLN A 108 2.94 3.54 0.41
C GLN A 108 2.12 4.34 -0.62
N ASN A 109 2.79 5.21 -1.37
CA ASN A 109 2.19 6.00 -2.43
C ASN A 109 2.16 5.27 -3.79
N GLY A 110 2.51 3.98 -3.83
CA GLY A 110 2.48 3.15 -5.06
C GLY A 110 3.74 3.26 -5.92
N GLY A 111 4.83 3.81 -5.38
CA GLY A 111 6.10 3.94 -6.08
C GLY A 111 6.78 2.60 -6.33
N GLN A 112 7.47 2.47 -7.45
CA GLN A 112 8.27 1.30 -7.83
C GLN A 112 9.75 1.54 -7.51
N LEU A 113 10.39 0.60 -6.83
CA LEU A 113 11.76 0.73 -6.34
C LEU A 113 12.65 -0.41 -6.80
N LEU A 114 13.79 -0.06 -7.40
CA LEU A 114 14.87 -0.98 -7.70
C LEU A 114 16.07 -0.66 -6.80
N ILE A 115 16.46 -1.60 -5.94
CA ILE A 115 17.64 -1.45 -5.07
C ILE A 115 18.81 -2.19 -5.71
N LEU A 116 19.85 -1.45 -6.10
CA LEU A 116 21.09 -1.99 -6.67
C LEU A 116 21.92 -2.76 -5.61
N PRO A 117 22.90 -3.60 -6.02
CA PRO A 117 23.65 -4.51 -5.15
C PRO A 117 24.01 -3.95 -3.76
N THR A 118 23.37 -4.50 -2.72
CA THR A 118 23.36 -3.95 -1.35
C THR A 118 23.47 -5.05 -0.29
N SER A 119 24.04 -4.73 0.88
CA SER A 119 24.01 -5.64 2.05
C SER A 119 22.92 -5.26 3.04
N PHE A 120 22.19 -6.25 3.54
CA PHE A 120 21.08 -6.15 4.48
C PHE A 120 21.40 -6.86 5.80
N SER A 121 21.01 -6.27 6.94
CA SER A 121 20.87 -7.07 8.16
C SER A 121 19.94 -6.50 9.21
N GLY A 122 19.15 -7.40 9.79
CA GLY A 122 18.02 -7.11 10.63
C GLY A 122 16.93 -6.32 9.93
N PHE A 123 17.03 -6.12 8.62
CA PHE A 123 16.21 -5.23 7.81
C PHE A 123 15.71 -5.99 6.59
N GLY A 124 14.48 -5.71 6.16
CA GLY A 124 13.87 -6.29 4.95
C GLY A 124 12.42 -6.72 5.14
N SER A 125 12.03 -7.08 6.38
CA SER A 125 10.63 -7.33 6.76
C SER A 125 9.72 -6.14 6.45
N GLU A 126 10.27 -4.93 6.52
CA GLU A 126 9.62 -3.67 6.21
C GLU A 126 9.24 -3.54 4.72
N PHE A 127 9.90 -4.28 3.82
CA PHE A 127 9.59 -4.32 2.39
C PHE A 127 8.59 -5.40 2.01
N VAL A 128 8.37 -6.41 2.84
CA VAL A 128 7.46 -7.53 2.55
C VAL A 128 6.03 -7.07 2.18
N PRO A 129 5.42 -6.07 2.86
CA PRO A 129 4.10 -5.55 2.47
C PRO A 129 4.06 -4.90 1.07
N TYR A 130 5.22 -4.57 0.50
CA TYR A 130 5.38 -3.90 -0.79
C TYR A 130 6.23 -4.74 -1.75
N ALA A 131 6.30 -6.06 -1.56
CA ALA A 131 7.15 -6.94 -2.34
C ALA A 131 6.88 -6.86 -3.86
N ASP A 132 5.64 -6.60 -4.28
CA ASP A 132 5.29 -6.41 -5.69
C ASP A 132 5.80 -5.09 -6.30
N GLN A 133 6.32 -4.17 -5.47
CA GLN A 133 6.81 -2.85 -5.84
C GLN A 133 8.32 -2.69 -5.68
N VAL A 134 9.00 -3.69 -5.12
CA VAL A 134 10.41 -3.64 -4.71
C VAL A 134 11.16 -4.80 -5.32
N THR A 135 12.17 -4.48 -6.13
CA THR A 135 13.16 -5.44 -6.60
C THR A 135 14.52 -5.14 -5.95
N ILE A 136 15.15 -6.15 -5.37
CA ILE A 136 16.38 -6.00 -4.57
C ILE A 136 17.51 -6.86 -5.12
N PHE A 137 18.67 -6.24 -5.33
CA PHE A 137 19.92 -6.94 -5.60
C PHE A 137 20.77 -6.96 -4.34
N CYS A 138 21.10 -8.16 -3.87
CA CYS A 138 22.03 -8.43 -2.80
C CYS A 138 23.44 -8.57 -3.36
N ARG A 139 24.42 -7.90 -2.72
CA ARG A 139 25.83 -8.03 -3.15
C ARG A 139 26.56 -9.27 -2.63
N GLU A 140 25.88 -10.09 -1.85
CA GLU A 140 26.38 -11.37 -1.35
C GLU A 140 25.22 -12.27 -0.88
N GLN A 141 25.53 -13.55 -0.67
CA GLN A 141 24.55 -14.61 -0.39
C GLN A 141 23.85 -14.47 0.97
N ARG A 142 24.55 -14.01 2.01
CA ARG A 142 23.99 -13.89 3.35
C ARG A 142 22.86 -12.87 3.43
N SER A 143 22.95 -11.76 2.69
CA SER A 143 21.85 -10.78 2.58
C SER A 143 20.64 -11.38 1.86
N TYR A 144 20.86 -12.14 0.79
CA TYR A 144 19.80 -12.85 0.08
C TYR A 144 19.08 -13.84 1.00
N ASP A 145 19.84 -14.69 1.70
CA ASP A 145 19.28 -15.68 2.63
C ASP A 145 18.55 -15.03 3.80
N GLU A 146 18.99 -13.83 4.22
CA GLU A 146 18.31 -13.05 5.25
C GLU A 146 16.96 -12.49 4.74
N LEU A 147 16.91 -11.88 3.56
CA LEU A 147 15.66 -11.37 2.98
C LEU A 147 14.66 -12.49 2.70
N LEU A 148 15.13 -13.63 2.18
CA LEU A 148 14.28 -14.80 1.93
C LEU A 148 13.65 -15.31 3.23
N ARG A 149 14.44 -15.42 4.31
CA ARG A 149 13.94 -15.82 5.64
C ARG A 149 12.97 -14.81 6.24
N GLN A 150 13.06 -13.53 5.88
CA GLN A 150 12.15 -12.50 6.32
C GLN A 150 10.84 -12.47 5.52
N GLY A 151 10.72 -13.26 4.45
CA GLY A 151 9.49 -13.43 3.67
C GLY A 151 9.46 -12.67 2.34
N MET A 152 10.59 -12.12 1.88
CA MET A 152 10.66 -11.57 0.53
C MET A 152 10.52 -12.68 -0.53
N PRO A 153 9.73 -12.47 -1.60
CA PRO A 153 9.58 -13.47 -2.67
C PRO A 153 10.90 -13.65 -3.45
N GLU A 154 11.23 -14.91 -3.79
CA GLU A 154 12.44 -15.23 -4.59
C GLU A 154 12.48 -14.50 -5.94
N GLY A 155 11.32 -14.23 -6.55
CA GLY A 155 11.24 -13.48 -7.82
C GLY A 155 11.55 -11.99 -7.71
N GLN A 156 11.73 -11.46 -6.49
CA GLN A 156 11.99 -10.04 -6.23
C GLN A 156 13.38 -9.78 -5.62
N ILE A 157 14.11 -10.83 -5.26
CA ILE A 157 15.44 -10.73 -4.67
C ILE A 157 16.45 -11.49 -5.53
N PHE A 158 17.59 -10.87 -5.81
CA PHE A 158 18.63 -11.42 -6.67
C PHE A 158 19.99 -11.26 -6.03
N VAL A 159 20.98 -12.04 -6.47
CA VAL A 159 22.38 -11.85 -6.09
C VAL A 159 23.16 -11.31 -7.29
N CYS A 160 23.98 -10.30 -7.06
CA CYS A 160 24.85 -9.70 -8.07
C CYS A 160 26.06 -9.07 -7.39
N PRO A 161 27.30 -9.17 -7.93
CA PRO A 161 28.46 -8.52 -7.33
C PRO A 161 28.27 -7.02 -7.06
N ASP A 162 29.00 -6.50 -6.06
CA ASP A 162 28.97 -5.08 -5.68
C ASP A 162 29.30 -4.17 -6.88
N MET A 163 28.56 -3.07 -7.04
CA MET A 163 28.73 -2.16 -8.17
C MET A 163 30.13 -1.54 -8.26
N ALA A 164 30.89 -1.48 -7.16
CA ALA A 164 32.29 -1.04 -7.17
C ALA A 164 33.17 -1.85 -8.14
N PHE A 165 32.87 -3.14 -8.36
CA PHE A 165 33.60 -3.97 -9.32
C PHE A 165 33.30 -3.64 -10.79
N TYR A 166 32.25 -2.85 -11.06
CA TYR A 166 31.92 -2.45 -12.43
C TYR A 166 32.77 -1.28 -12.95
N THR A 167 33.51 -0.62 -12.06
CA THR A 167 34.32 0.56 -12.39
C THR A 167 35.28 0.33 -13.56
N LYS A 168 35.31 1.26 -14.52
CA LYS A 168 36.14 1.19 -15.72
C LYS A 168 37.63 1.26 -15.39
N GLU A 169 38.44 0.54 -16.17
CA GLU A 169 39.91 0.49 -16.01
C GLU A 169 40.55 1.87 -16.21
N GLU A 170 40.04 2.65 -17.16
CA GLU A 170 40.52 3.98 -17.53
C GLU A 170 40.52 5.00 -16.39
N HIS A 171 39.69 4.82 -15.36
CA HIS A 171 39.65 5.71 -14.20
C HIS A 171 40.95 5.67 -13.39
N PHE A 172 41.74 4.60 -13.49
CA PHE A 172 42.94 4.36 -12.68
C PHE A 172 44.14 3.80 -13.45
N SER A 173 44.04 3.59 -14.77
CA SER A 173 45.04 2.87 -15.57
C SER A 173 46.43 3.51 -15.57
N ASP A 174 46.54 4.81 -15.31
CA ASP A 174 47.80 5.54 -15.19
C ASP A 174 48.45 5.45 -13.79
N LEU A 175 47.81 4.75 -12.86
CA LEU A 175 48.26 4.56 -11.47
C LEU A 175 48.85 3.17 -11.22
N GLU A 176 49.11 2.38 -12.26
CA GLU A 176 49.78 1.07 -12.17
C GLU A 176 51.31 1.24 -11.92
N ILE A 177 51.66 1.90 -10.82
CA ILE A 177 53.05 2.17 -10.42
C ILE A 177 53.57 1.00 -9.55
N GLU A 178 54.85 0.63 -9.68
CA GLU A 178 55.45 -0.32 -8.72
C GLU A 178 55.47 0.30 -7.31
N GLY A 179 54.94 -0.44 -6.34
CA GLY A 179 54.91 0.01 -4.95
C GLY A 179 56.33 0.24 -4.43
N GLN A 180 56.57 1.38 -3.80
CA GLN A 180 57.87 1.77 -3.23
C GLN A 180 57.92 1.56 -1.72
N TYR A 181 56.75 1.50 -1.09
CA TYR A 181 56.59 1.35 0.35
C TYR A 181 55.95 -0.01 0.68
N PRO A 182 56.29 -0.65 1.81
CA PRO A 182 55.88 -2.02 2.07
C PRO A 182 54.38 -2.18 2.32
N ALA A 183 53.77 -1.34 3.17
CA ALA A 183 52.36 -1.48 3.51
C ALA A 183 51.70 -0.15 3.88
N LEU A 184 50.47 0.05 3.41
CA LEU A 184 49.55 1.10 3.84
C LEU A 184 48.44 0.49 4.68
N GLN A 185 48.28 0.99 5.91
CA GLN A 185 47.26 0.51 6.84
C GLN A 185 46.06 1.44 6.83
N ILE A 186 44.91 0.91 6.41
CA ILE A 186 43.64 1.64 6.33
C ILE A 186 42.61 0.98 7.23
N PHE A 187 42.63 1.33 8.52
CA PHE A 187 41.70 0.75 9.49
C PHE A 187 40.66 1.75 9.98
N ARG A 188 39.47 1.22 10.26
CA ARG A 188 38.33 1.97 10.78
C ARG A 188 38.62 2.53 12.17
N LEU A 189 38.15 3.76 12.39
CA LEU A 189 38.13 4.40 13.70
C LEU A 189 36.75 4.36 14.37
N ASP A 190 35.74 3.87 13.66
CA ASP A 190 34.34 3.81 14.10
C ASP A 190 33.97 2.46 14.75
N GLU A 191 32.73 2.35 15.24
CA GLU A 191 32.22 1.17 15.95
C GLU A 191 32.14 -0.11 15.09
N GLU A 192 32.20 0.02 13.76
CA GLU A 192 32.26 -1.15 12.88
C GLU A 192 33.68 -1.76 12.86
N GLY A 193 34.72 -1.01 13.26
CA GLY A 193 36.10 -1.49 13.27
C GLY A 193 36.33 -2.71 14.17
N GLY A 194 37.06 -3.71 13.67
CA GLY A 194 37.33 -4.95 14.40
C GLY A 194 38.37 -4.81 15.52
N ARG A 195 39.16 -3.74 15.49
CA ARG A 195 40.35 -3.55 16.34
C ARG A 195 40.01 -2.80 17.63
N LYS A 196 40.57 -3.26 18.75
CA LYS A 196 40.50 -2.54 20.03
C LYS A 196 41.43 -1.31 20.06
N GLN A 197 42.60 -1.44 19.42
CA GLN A 197 43.55 -0.35 19.21
C GLN A 197 44.02 -0.42 17.76
N THR A 198 43.79 0.66 17.02
CA THR A 198 44.34 0.82 15.68
C THR A 198 45.84 1.14 15.76
N PRO A 199 46.66 0.65 14.82
CA PRO A 199 48.06 1.04 14.73
C PRO A 199 48.18 2.56 14.65
N ARG A 200 49.20 3.14 15.29
CA ARG A 200 49.40 4.60 15.32
C ARG A 200 49.50 5.21 13.92
N ASP A 201 50.05 4.45 12.98
CA ASP A 201 50.33 4.90 11.62
C ASP A 201 49.21 4.51 10.64
N SER A 202 48.09 3.97 11.17
CA SER A 202 46.88 3.70 10.39
C SER A 202 46.13 4.98 10.07
N VAL A 203 45.52 5.02 8.88
CA VAL A 203 44.70 6.13 8.40
C VAL A 203 43.29 5.64 8.04
N ASP A 204 42.24 6.41 8.35
CA ASP A 204 40.88 6.09 7.90
C ASP A 204 40.52 6.95 6.68
N LEU A 205 41.19 6.68 5.55
CA LEU A 205 41.08 7.48 4.32
C LEU A 205 39.64 7.68 3.84
N PRO A 206 38.72 6.69 3.92
CA PRO A 206 37.34 6.90 3.52
C PRO A 206 36.64 8.04 4.26
N LEU A 207 36.97 8.30 5.52
CA LEU A 207 36.33 9.36 6.31
C LEU A 207 36.80 10.77 5.94
N LEU A 208 37.84 10.92 5.11
CA LEU A 208 38.21 12.22 4.53
C LEU A 208 37.07 12.80 3.68
N PHE A 209 36.24 11.93 3.11
CA PHE A 209 35.06 12.27 2.34
C PHE A 209 33.89 11.50 2.93
N ASN A 210 33.10 12.14 3.79
CA ASN A 210 31.95 11.52 4.42
C ASN A 210 30.71 12.38 4.24
N ASP A 211 29.56 11.73 4.33
CA ASP A 211 28.25 12.40 4.24
C ASP A 211 27.99 13.05 2.86
N ILE A 212 28.62 12.52 1.81
CA ILE A 212 28.54 13.04 0.44
C ILE A 212 27.54 12.21 -0.38
N GLN A 213 26.72 12.91 -1.18
CA GLN A 213 25.89 12.29 -2.20
C GLN A 213 26.66 12.18 -3.51
N TRP A 214 27.12 10.97 -3.83
CA TRP A 214 27.99 10.70 -4.99
C TRP A 214 27.17 10.62 -6.28
N SER A 215 26.82 11.79 -6.84
CA SER A 215 25.81 11.88 -7.92
C SER A 215 26.37 12.05 -9.33
N THR A 216 27.68 12.30 -9.47
CA THR A 216 28.32 12.53 -10.77
C THR A 216 29.68 11.84 -10.84
N THR A 217 30.10 11.44 -12.04
CA THR A 217 31.39 10.78 -12.29
C THR A 217 32.56 11.65 -11.81
N GLU A 218 32.53 12.95 -12.10
CA GLU A 218 33.59 13.88 -11.70
C GLU A 218 33.75 13.97 -10.17
N GLN A 219 32.62 14.01 -9.43
CA GLN A 219 32.63 14.01 -7.97
C GLN A 219 33.25 12.73 -7.42
N CYS A 220 32.99 11.58 -8.03
CA CYS A 220 33.52 10.29 -7.57
C CYS A 220 35.01 10.14 -7.91
N VAL A 221 35.38 10.39 -9.18
CA VAL A 221 36.72 10.08 -9.73
C VAL A 221 37.82 10.87 -9.03
N LYS A 222 37.64 12.18 -8.79
CA LYS A 222 38.69 13.02 -8.20
C LYS A 222 39.22 12.51 -6.85
N PRO A 223 38.38 12.31 -5.81
CA PRO A 223 38.87 11.81 -4.53
C PRO A 223 39.30 10.34 -4.59
N LEU A 224 38.64 9.50 -5.39
CA LEU A 224 39.05 8.11 -5.57
C LEU A 224 40.43 8.00 -6.21
N ARG A 225 40.73 8.81 -7.23
CA ARG A 225 42.07 8.85 -7.85
C ARG A 225 43.14 9.33 -6.89
N ALA A 226 42.83 10.29 -6.02
CA ALA A 226 43.78 10.74 -4.99
C ALA A 226 44.15 9.60 -4.03
N VAL A 227 43.15 8.85 -3.55
CA VAL A 227 43.38 7.70 -2.66
C VAL A 227 44.02 6.52 -3.40
N ALA A 228 43.60 6.20 -4.63
CA ALA A 228 44.21 5.19 -5.46
C ALA A 228 45.67 5.52 -5.78
N GLY A 229 45.98 6.79 -6.06
CA GLY A 229 47.34 7.27 -6.29
C GLY A 229 48.21 7.09 -5.05
N LEU A 230 47.69 7.39 -3.86
CA LEU A 230 48.39 7.08 -2.61
C LEU A 230 48.61 5.57 -2.43
N MET A 231 47.56 4.75 -2.58
CA MET A 231 47.64 3.28 -2.47
C MET A 231 48.65 2.67 -3.45
N SER A 232 48.74 3.22 -4.67
CA SER A 232 49.65 2.73 -5.71
C SER A 232 51.13 2.82 -5.31
N GLN A 233 51.48 3.73 -4.40
CA GLN A 233 52.85 3.86 -3.89
C GLN A 233 53.23 2.74 -2.92
N PHE A 234 52.29 1.91 -2.48
CA PHE A 234 52.52 0.80 -1.57
C PHE A 234 52.41 -0.54 -2.28
N GLU A 235 53.16 -1.53 -1.81
CA GLU A 235 53.07 -2.92 -2.29
C GLU A 235 51.80 -3.60 -1.77
N CYS A 236 51.48 -3.38 -0.49
CA CYS A 236 50.37 -3.99 0.23
C CYS A 236 49.44 -2.96 0.86
N VAL A 237 48.14 -3.23 0.85
CA VAL A 237 47.10 -2.50 1.60
C VAL A 237 46.52 -3.44 2.66
N GLU A 238 46.64 -3.07 3.93
CA GLU A 238 46.04 -3.80 5.05
C GLU A 238 44.82 -3.01 5.53
N THR A 239 43.63 -3.63 5.56
CA THR A 239 42.40 -2.86 5.79
C THR A 239 41.23 -3.68 6.32
N ASP A 240 40.36 -3.03 7.10
CA ASP A 240 39.00 -3.48 7.43
C ASP A 240 37.93 -2.53 6.82
N ARG A 241 38.29 -1.77 5.79
CA ARG A 241 37.37 -1.00 4.94
C ARG A 241 37.15 -1.75 3.63
N LEU A 242 35.95 -2.31 3.46
CA LEU A 242 35.59 -3.13 2.30
C LEU A 242 35.96 -2.47 0.96
N HIS A 243 35.51 -1.24 0.71
CA HIS A 243 35.76 -0.59 -0.58
C HIS A 243 37.18 -0.10 -0.78
N MET A 244 37.98 0.02 0.28
CA MET A 244 39.43 0.26 0.15
C MET A 244 40.14 -1.02 -0.30
N ALA A 245 39.69 -2.18 0.19
CA ALA A 245 40.13 -3.48 -0.32
C ALA A 245 39.74 -3.67 -1.79
N VAL A 246 38.50 -3.33 -2.16
CA VAL A 246 38.03 -3.39 -3.56
C VAL A 246 38.88 -2.48 -4.44
N LEU A 247 39.06 -1.20 -4.07
CA LEU A 247 39.87 -0.26 -4.85
C LEU A 247 41.30 -0.77 -5.04
N ALA A 248 41.95 -1.20 -3.96
CA ALA A 248 43.31 -1.74 -3.99
C ALA A 248 43.42 -2.99 -4.90
N ALA A 249 42.43 -3.89 -4.86
CA ALA A 249 42.38 -5.05 -5.74
C ALA A 249 42.20 -4.66 -7.22
N LEU A 250 41.40 -3.63 -7.52
CA LEU A 250 41.16 -3.16 -8.89
C LEU A 250 42.39 -2.50 -9.52
N ILE A 251 43.29 -1.92 -8.71
CA ILE A 251 44.58 -1.35 -9.14
C ILE A 251 45.76 -2.34 -8.96
N GLY A 252 45.47 -3.62 -8.73
CA GLY A 252 46.47 -4.69 -8.69
C GLY A 252 47.37 -4.73 -7.45
N ARG A 253 47.02 -4.06 -6.35
CA ARG A 253 47.79 -4.15 -5.09
C ARG A 253 47.56 -5.48 -4.38
N ILE A 254 48.52 -5.89 -3.58
CA ILE A 254 48.32 -6.94 -2.56
C ILE A 254 47.40 -6.38 -1.48
N VAL A 255 46.40 -7.16 -1.06
CA VAL A 255 45.42 -6.74 -0.07
C VAL A 255 45.34 -7.78 1.03
N LYS A 256 45.56 -7.34 2.26
CA LYS A 256 45.28 -8.09 3.48
C LYS A 256 44.01 -7.55 4.10
N LEU A 257 42.93 -8.28 3.93
CA LEU A 257 41.60 -7.91 4.36
C LEU A 257 41.31 -8.49 5.74
N GLU A 258 40.98 -7.65 6.69
CA GLU A 258 40.60 -8.05 8.04
C GLU A 258 39.08 -8.01 8.25
N PRO A 259 38.52 -8.86 9.13
CA PRO A 259 37.13 -8.77 9.53
C PRO A 259 36.84 -7.45 10.25
N SER A 260 35.63 -6.94 10.04
CA SER A 260 35.03 -5.90 10.88
C SER A 260 34.15 -6.54 11.97
N ASN A 261 33.60 -5.73 12.88
CA ASN A 261 32.54 -6.18 13.81
C ASN A 261 31.26 -6.63 13.09
N TYR A 262 31.18 -6.36 11.79
CA TYR A 262 30.06 -6.68 10.93
C TYR A 262 30.46 -7.68 9.84
N PHE A 263 29.50 -8.49 9.37
CA PHE A 263 29.79 -9.62 8.49
C PHE A 263 30.12 -9.25 7.03
N LYS A 264 29.76 -8.04 6.60
CA LYS A 264 29.85 -7.55 5.20
C LYS A 264 31.18 -7.93 4.56
N ILE A 265 32.29 -7.67 5.25
CA ILE A 265 33.62 -7.89 4.69
C ILE A 265 33.84 -9.36 4.36
N LYS A 266 33.54 -10.24 5.32
CA LYS A 266 33.70 -11.69 5.12
C LYS A 266 32.75 -12.20 4.04
N ALA A 267 31.48 -11.79 4.06
CA ALA A 267 30.51 -12.23 3.06
C ALA A 267 30.87 -11.78 1.62
N ILE A 268 31.36 -10.55 1.44
CA ILE A 268 31.83 -10.07 0.13
C ILE A 268 33.15 -10.70 -0.28
N PHE A 269 34.03 -11.00 0.69
CA PHE A 269 35.22 -11.77 0.41
C PHE A 269 34.88 -13.15 -0.14
N ASP A 270 34.02 -13.88 0.57
CA ASP A 270 33.59 -15.22 0.18
C ASP A 270 32.83 -15.21 -1.14
N TYR A 271 32.06 -14.16 -1.44
CA TYR A 271 31.30 -14.06 -2.69
C TYR A 271 32.15 -13.61 -3.89
N THR A 272 33.02 -12.61 -3.73
CA THR A 272 33.73 -11.99 -4.87
C THR A 272 35.24 -11.84 -4.66
N LEU A 273 35.71 -11.26 -3.54
CA LEU A 273 37.14 -10.88 -3.44
C LEU A 273 38.09 -12.08 -3.38
N HIS A 274 37.68 -13.25 -2.89
CA HIS A 274 38.53 -14.45 -2.85
C HIS A 274 39.02 -14.89 -4.24
N ARG A 275 38.34 -14.45 -5.31
CA ARG A 275 38.71 -14.73 -6.70
C ARG A 275 39.96 -13.96 -7.14
N PHE A 276 40.25 -12.82 -6.49
CA PHE A 276 41.42 -12.01 -6.79
C PHE A 276 42.65 -12.61 -6.12
N PRO A 277 43.69 -13.01 -6.89
CA PRO A 277 44.86 -13.71 -6.32
C PRO A 277 45.70 -12.82 -5.40
N THR A 278 45.53 -11.51 -5.50
CA THR A 278 46.24 -10.52 -4.68
C THR A 278 45.52 -10.24 -3.36
N VAL A 279 44.32 -10.80 -3.13
CA VAL A 279 43.53 -10.53 -1.93
C VAL A 279 43.52 -11.75 -1.02
N THR A 280 43.95 -11.55 0.22
CA THR A 280 43.92 -12.55 1.28
C THR A 280 43.07 -12.07 2.45
N PHE A 281 42.28 -12.96 3.04
CA PHE A 281 41.52 -12.67 4.25
C PHE A 281 42.29 -13.14 5.48
N GLU A 282 42.67 -12.20 6.35
CA GLU A 282 43.40 -12.51 7.59
C GLU A 282 42.42 -12.62 8.75
N GLU A 283 42.15 -13.85 9.19
CA GLU A 283 41.40 -14.07 10.42
C GLU A 283 42.22 -13.59 11.63
N ARG A 284 41.77 -12.49 12.26
CA ARG A 284 42.36 -12.04 13.51
C ARG A 284 41.77 -12.82 14.68
N THR A 285 42.65 -13.49 15.43
CA THR A 285 42.35 -13.83 16.83
C THR A 285 42.08 -12.53 17.57
N SER A 286 40.86 -12.40 18.11
CA SER A 286 40.37 -11.16 18.72
C SER A 286 41.37 -10.56 19.72
N ASP A 287 41.64 -9.25 19.60
CA ASP A 287 42.49 -8.46 20.53
C ASP A 287 41.90 -8.38 21.96
N TYR A 288 40.69 -8.90 22.16
CA TYR A 288 39.99 -8.94 23.43
C TYR A 288 40.41 -10.16 24.24
N THR A 289 40.58 -9.98 25.55
CA THR A 289 40.77 -11.10 26.48
C THR A 289 39.55 -12.03 26.47
N LEU A 290 39.71 -13.31 26.83
CA LEU A 290 38.59 -14.26 26.93
C LEU A 290 37.41 -13.73 27.77
N ALA A 291 37.69 -12.96 28.83
CA ALA A 291 36.67 -12.32 29.66
C ALA A 291 35.93 -11.19 28.93
N GLU A 292 36.63 -10.39 28.13
CA GLU A 292 36.02 -9.34 27.29
C GLU A 292 35.26 -9.94 26.10
N GLN A 293 35.78 -11.02 25.51
CA GLN A 293 35.07 -11.80 24.50
C GLN A 293 33.79 -12.39 25.08
N GLY A 294 33.83 -12.94 26.30
CA GLY A 294 32.66 -13.43 27.02
C GLY A 294 31.62 -12.33 27.25
N LYS A 295 32.03 -11.17 27.77
CA LYS A 295 31.13 -10.02 27.95
C LYS A 295 30.57 -9.48 26.64
N ARG A 296 31.35 -9.49 25.57
CA ARG A 296 30.92 -8.98 24.25
C ARG A 296 30.00 -9.97 23.55
N ALA A 297 30.26 -11.28 23.68
CA ALA A 297 29.37 -12.35 23.25
C ALA A 297 28.07 -12.34 24.06
N GLU A 298 28.13 -12.11 25.36
CA GLU A 298 26.97 -11.93 26.23
C GLU A 298 26.18 -10.67 25.84
N ALA A 299 26.85 -9.55 25.59
CA ALA A 299 26.20 -8.32 25.09
C ALA A 299 25.60 -8.52 23.69
N GLN A 300 26.24 -9.31 22.82
CA GLN A 300 25.72 -9.65 21.51
C GLN A 300 24.48 -10.56 21.62
N LEU A 301 24.55 -11.58 22.48
CA LEU A 301 23.42 -12.44 22.80
C LEU A 301 22.26 -11.65 23.40
N LEU A 302 22.55 -10.70 24.30
CA LEU A 302 21.56 -9.80 24.88
C LEU A 302 20.91 -8.93 23.81
N ARG A 303 21.72 -8.36 22.90
CA ARG A 303 21.21 -7.61 21.74
C ARG A 303 20.32 -8.48 20.85
N ASP A 304 20.73 -9.72 20.57
CA ASP A 304 19.97 -10.65 19.75
C ASP A 304 18.66 -11.09 20.44
N ILE A 305 18.68 -11.28 21.77
CA ILE A 305 17.48 -11.54 22.58
C ILE A 305 16.54 -10.34 22.56
N ILE A 306 17.06 -9.13 22.81
CA ILE A 306 16.28 -7.89 22.74
C ILE A 306 15.67 -7.72 21.35
N LYS A 307 16.43 -8.04 20.29
CA LYS A 307 15.95 -8.01 18.91
C LYS A 307 14.80 -8.99 18.69
N ARG A 308 14.90 -10.23 19.19
CA ARG A 308 13.80 -11.21 19.13
C ARG A 308 12.57 -10.72 19.89
N ILE A 309 12.74 -10.24 21.11
CA ILE A 309 11.63 -9.69 21.92
C ILE A 309 10.96 -8.52 21.20
N ASN A 310 11.73 -7.64 20.56
CA ASN A 310 11.18 -6.52 19.80
C ASN A 310 10.41 -7.00 18.56
N LEU A 311 10.89 -8.02 17.85
CA LEU A 311 10.17 -8.64 16.73
C LEU A 311 8.85 -9.28 17.20
N ASP A 312 8.89 -10.05 18.29
CA ASP A 312 7.69 -10.67 18.87
C ASP A 312 6.67 -9.59 19.30
N ARG A 313 7.15 -8.51 19.93
CA ARG A 313 6.31 -7.38 20.34
C ARG A 313 5.72 -6.64 19.13
N GLN A 314 6.47 -6.53 18.04
CA GLN A 314 5.99 -5.93 16.80
C GLN A 314 4.88 -6.78 16.18
N ALA A 315 5.07 -8.11 16.09
CA ALA A 315 4.07 -9.03 15.59
C ALA A 315 2.77 -9.01 16.43
N GLU A 316 2.90 -8.96 17.77
CA GLU A 316 1.75 -8.76 18.66
C GLU A 316 1.03 -7.43 18.40
N TRP A 317 1.77 -6.36 18.17
CA TRP A 317 1.21 -5.04 17.91
C TRP A 317 0.46 -4.99 16.57
N GLU A 318 0.99 -5.61 15.53
CA GLU A 318 0.34 -5.75 14.23
C GLU A 318 -0.95 -6.58 14.32
N GLN A 319 -0.91 -7.68 15.07
CA GLN A 319 -2.10 -8.50 15.31
C GLN A 319 -3.18 -7.70 16.06
N ARG A 320 -2.80 -6.96 17.11
CA ARG A 320 -3.73 -6.09 17.85
C ARG A 320 -4.32 -4.99 16.97
N THR A 321 -3.50 -4.37 16.13
CA THR A 321 -3.95 -3.32 15.21
C THR A 321 -4.95 -3.86 14.20
N THR A 322 -4.74 -5.08 13.71
CA THR A 322 -5.68 -5.77 12.81
C THR A 322 -7.02 -6.03 13.50
N VAL A 323 -7.00 -6.53 14.75
CA VAL A 323 -8.22 -6.76 15.55
C VAL A 323 -8.96 -5.44 15.82
N LEU A 324 -8.25 -4.36 16.15
CA LEU A 324 -8.86 -3.04 16.35
C LEU A 324 -9.58 -2.55 15.10
N ARG A 325 -8.95 -2.64 13.93
CA ARG A 325 -9.58 -2.29 12.64
C ARG A 325 -10.84 -3.12 12.35
N GLN A 326 -10.81 -4.42 12.67
CA GLN A 326 -11.97 -5.29 12.53
C GLN A 326 -13.10 -4.88 13.48
N ASN A 327 -12.78 -4.53 14.73
CA ASN A 327 -13.76 -4.04 15.70
C ASN A 327 -14.39 -2.72 15.26
N ASP A 328 -13.61 -1.75 14.76
CA ASP A 328 -14.12 -0.48 14.24
C ASP A 328 -15.07 -0.71 13.05
N ALA A 329 -14.74 -1.63 12.15
CA ALA A 329 -15.60 -2.01 11.03
C ALA A 329 -16.91 -2.66 11.50
N LEU A 330 -16.86 -3.51 12.54
CA LEU A 330 -18.04 -4.12 13.14
C LEU A 330 -18.92 -3.10 13.85
N LEU A 331 -18.33 -2.13 14.56
CA LEU A 331 -19.05 -1.02 15.20
C LEU A 331 -19.80 -0.19 14.16
N SER A 332 -19.12 0.23 13.08
CA SER A 332 -19.78 0.97 12.00
C SER A 332 -20.92 0.17 11.34
N ARG A 333 -20.77 -1.16 11.22
CA ARG A 333 -21.85 -2.02 10.71
C ARG A 333 -23.02 -2.12 11.68
N LEU A 334 -22.77 -2.19 12.99
CA LEU A 334 -23.81 -2.18 14.02
C LEU A 334 -24.59 -0.86 14.01
N GLU A 335 -23.91 0.28 13.91
CA GLU A 335 -24.55 1.60 13.80
C GLU A 335 -25.47 1.68 12.57
N LYS A 336 -25.01 1.20 11.41
CA LYS A 336 -25.83 1.14 10.19
C LYS A 336 -27.05 0.23 10.36
N LEU A 337 -26.90 -0.91 11.03
CA LEU A 337 -28.01 -1.84 11.28
C LEU A 337 -29.02 -1.25 12.28
N GLN A 338 -28.57 -0.54 13.32
CA GLN A 338 -29.43 0.18 14.24
C GLN A 338 -30.22 1.29 13.53
N GLY A 339 -29.56 2.06 12.63
CA GLY A 339 -30.24 3.05 11.81
C GLY A 339 -31.38 2.44 10.97
N LYS A 340 -31.09 1.35 10.25
CA LYS A 340 -32.11 0.62 9.47
C LYS A 340 -33.23 0.05 10.34
N LEU A 341 -32.92 -0.43 11.53
CA LEU A 341 -33.93 -0.96 12.45
C LEU A 341 -34.90 0.14 12.91
N ASN A 342 -34.38 1.33 13.20
CA ASN A 342 -35.20 2.49 13.56
C ASN A 342 -36.11 2.92 12.40
N GLU A 343 -35.58 3.00 11.18
CA GLU A 343 -36.38 3.31 9.97
C GLU A 343 -37.53 2.32 9.78
N ILE A 344 -37.25 1.01 9.87
CA ILE A 344 -38.27 -0.04 9.76
C ILE A 344 -39.30 0.07 10.89
N SER A 345 -38.86 0.40 12.11
CA SER A 345 -39.75 0.58 13.26
C SER A 345 -40.72 1.75 13.04
N GLU A 346 -40.22 2.89 12.57
CA GLU A 346 -41.04 4.07 12.24
C GLU A 346 -42.04 3.77 11.11
N GLU A 347 -41.59 3.06 10.08
CA GLU A 347 -42.46 2.67 8.96
C GLU A 347 -43.57 1.72 9.41
N LYS A 348 -43.24 0.75 10.26
CA LYS A 348 -44.20 -0.15 10.87
C LYS A 348 -45.22 0.60 11.75
N GLU A 349 -44.78 1.60 12.50
CA GLU A 349 -45.66 2.40 13.36
C GLU A 349 -46.64 3.26 12.55
N LYS A 350 -46.17 3.85 11.43
CA LYS A 350 -47.05 4.54 10.46
C LYS A 350 -48.07 3.58 9.86
N GLU A 351 -47.68 2.37 9.50
CA GLU A 351 -48.58 1.39 8.90
C GLU A 351 -49.61 0.84 9.90
N ILE A 352 -49.20 0.65 11.17
CA ILE A 352 -50.13 0.35 12.26
C ILE A 352 -51.14 1.47 12.41
N LYS A 353 -50.71 2.73 12.41
CA LYS A 353 -51.62 3.88 12.51
C LYS A 353 -52.65 3.91 11.38
N LYS A 354 -52.22 3.75 10.13
CA LYS A 354 -53.14 3.65 8.98
C LYS A 354 -54.15 2.52 9.13
N ARG A 355 -53.72 1.34 9.59
CA ARG A 355 -54.62 0.21 9.82
C ARG A 355 -55.65 0.53 10.90
N THR A 356 -55.25 1.18 11.98
CA THR A 356 -56.16 1.61 13.05
C THR A 356 -57.17 2.63 12.53
N ASP A 357 -56.73 3.64 11.79
CA ASP A 357 -57.61 4.65 11.18
C ASP A 357 -58.64 4.00 10.24
N LEU A 358 -58.21 3.00 9.45
CA LEU A 358 -59.09 2.25 8.55
C LEU A 358 -60.12 1.41 9.33
N ILE A 359 -59.71 0.78 10.44
CA ILE A 359 -60.61 0.01 11.31
C ILE A 359 -61.68 0.93 11.91
N ASP A 360 -61.30 2.12 12.37
CA ASP A 360 -62.24 3.07 12.94
C ASP A 360 -63.19 3.64 11.88
N TYR A 361 -62.72 3.84 10.65
CA TYR A 361 -63.57 4.21 9.51
C TYR A 361 -64.59 3.11 9.17
N ILE A 362 -64.18 1.83 9.15
CA ILE A 362 -65.09 0.70 8.93
C ILE A 362 -66.16 0.67 10.02
N ARG A 363 -65.78 0.81 11.30
CA ARG A 363 -66.76 0.87 12.41
C ARG A 363 -67.75 2.02 12.26
N HIS A 364 -67.30 3.18 11.78
CA HIS A 364 -68.17 4.32 11.53
C HIS A 364 -69.21 4.00 10.43
N LEU A 365 -68.76 3.41 9.32
CA LEU A 365 -69.64 2.97 8.24
C LEU A 365 -70.64 1.89 8.70
N GLU A 366 -70.20 0.91 9.49
CA GLU A 366 -71.08 -0.10 10.08
C GLU A 366 -72.17 0.54 10.95
N HIS A 367 -71.82 1.56 11.74
CA HIS A 367 -72.78 2.30 12.54
C HIS A 367 -73.77 3.11 11.66
N GLU A 368 -73.30 3.80 10.62
CA GLU A 368 -74.17 4.50 9.67
C GLU A 368 -75.14 3.54 8.96
N MET A 369 -74.66 2.38 8.52
CA MET A 369 -75.50 1.35 7.92
C MET A 369 -76.59 0.89 8.87
N LEU A 370 -76.25 0.61 10.13
CA LEU A 370 -77.22 0.26 11.19
C LEU A 370 -78.27 1.36 11.41
N CYS A 371 -77.89 2.64 11.38
CA CYS A 371 -78.82 3.75 11.47
C CYS A 371 -79.77 3.80 10.26
N LYS A 372 -79.23 3.63 9.04
CA LYS A 372 -80.06 3.62 7.83
C LYS A 372 -80.99 2.43 7.75
N ASP A 373 -80.56 1.25 8.19
CA ASP A 373 -81.42 0.06 8.26
C ASP A 373 -82.61 0.28 9.19
N ARG A 374 -82.40 0.98 10.32
CA ARG A 374 -83.51 1.40 11.19
C ARG A 374 -84.45 2.38 10.51
N GLU A 375 -83.93 3.41 9.82
CA GLU A 375 -84.77 4.36 9.09
C GLU A 375 -85.59 3.69 7.97
N ILE A 376 -85.02 2.70 7.28
CA ILE A 376 -85.72 1.92 6.26
C ILE A 376 -86.82 1.10 6.92
N SER A 377 -86.52 0.41 8.03
CA SER A 377 -87.52 -0.36 8.79
C SER A 377 -88.68 0.52 9.28
N ASP A 378 -88.40 1.73 9.78
CA ASP A 378 -89.42 2.67 10.24
C ASP A 378 -90.29 3.18 9.08
N LYS A 379 -89.69 3.44 7.91
CA LYS A 379 -90.42 3.80 6.69
C LYS A 379 -91.28 2.65 6.16
N ASP A 380 -90.79 1.41 6.20
CA ASP A 380 -91.55 0.24 5.80
C ASP A 380 -92.76 0.01 6.72
N GLN A 381 -92.62 0.29 8.02
CA GLN A 381 -93.76 0.31 8.94
C GLN A 381 -94.77 1.42 8.62
N ASP A 382 -94.31 2.65 8.32
CA ASP A 382 -95.19 3.76 7.95
C ASP A 382 -95.93 3.49 6.62
N ILE A 383 -95.23 2.91 5.63
CA ILE A 383 -95.83 2.47 4.37
C ILE A 383 -96.89 1.39 4.62
N SER A 384 -96.56 0.38 5.43
CA SER A 384 -97.52 -0.68 5.79
C SER A 384 -98.76 -0.12 6.49
N ARG A 385 -98.59 0.90 7.36
CA ARG A 385 -99.71 1.59 8.02
C ARG A 385 -100.58 2.35 7.04
N LYS A 386 -99.97 3.08 6.09
CA LYS A 386 -100.70 3.80 5.04
C LYS A 386 -101.44 2.86 4.09
N ILE A 387 -100.87 1.70 3.76
CA ILE A 387 -101.56 0.66 2.97
C ILE A 387 -102.82 0.19 3.71
N SER A 388 -102.72 -0.07 5.02
CA SER A 388 -103.88 -0.46 5.84
C SER A 388 -104.95 0.64 5.93
N GLU A 389 -104.55 1.90 6.12
CA GLU A 389 -105.45 3.05 6.10
C GLU A 389 -106.13 3.20 4.72
N PHE A 390 -105.39 2.98 3.63
CA PHE A 390 -105.93 3.02 2.27
C PHE A 390 -106.94 1.89 2.01
N ASP A 391 -106.67 0.69 2.50
CA ASP A 391 -107.59 -0.45 2.43
C ASP A 391 -108.86 -0.21 3.26
N GLN A 392 -108.75 0.44 4.42
CA GLN A 392 -109.92 0.89 5.20
C GLN A 392 -110.75 1.92 4.45
N VAL A 393 -110.12 2.94 3.85
CA VAL A 393 -110.81 3.94 3.03
C VAL A 393 -111.48 3.28 1.83
N ARG A 394 -110.83 2.30 1.20
CA ARG A 394 -111.41 1.52 0.11
C ARG A 394 -112.64 0.73 0.56
N GLN A 395 -112.58 0.07 1.72
CA GLN A 395 -113.74 -0.64 2.29
C GLN A 395 -114.89 0.32 2.67
N GLU A 396 -114.58 1.51 3.17
CA GLU A 396 -115.55 2.59 3.41
C GLU A 396 -116.18 3.07 2.10
N LEU A 397 -115.39 3.20 1.03
CA LEU A 397 -115.86 3.61 -0.30
C LEU A 397 -116.77 2.54 -0.93
N GLU A 398 -116.41 1.27 -0.77
CA GLU A 398 -117.25 0.13 -1.15
C GLU A 398 -118.53 0.07 -0.30
N LYS A 399 -118.47 0.40 1.00
CA LYS A 399 -119.65 0.60 1.85
C LYS A 399 -120.54 1.75 1.37
N ILE A 400 -119.97 2.90 1.00
CA ILE A 400 -120.71 4.05 0.46
C ILE A 400 -121.37 3.67 -0.87
N GLN A 401 -120.67 2.96 -1.74
CA GLN A 401 -121.23 2.41 -2.99
C GLN A 401 -122.35 1.38 -2.74
N SER A 402 -122.29 0.62 -1.65
CA SER A 402 -123.33 -0.33 -1.24
C SER A 402 -124.47 0.29 -0.40
N SER A 403 -124.33 1.55 0.05
CA SER A 403 -125.33 2.26 0.85
C SER A 403 -126.42 2.87 -0.03
N ARG A 404 -127.66 2.89 0.47
CA ARG A 404 -128.92 3.19 -0.24
C ARG A 404 -129.01 4.54 -1.00
N LEU A 405 -127.99 5.40 -0.97
CA LEU A 405 -127.93 6.68 -1.70
C LEU A 405 -127.28 6.59 -3.10
N HIS A 406 -126.55 5.51 -3.42
CA HIS A 406 -125.99 5.33 -4.78
C HIS A 406 -127.02 4.83 -5.83
N ARG A 407 -128.30 4.66 -5.43
CA ARG A 407 -129.42 4.30 -6.33
C ARG A 407 -130.06 5.49 -7.06
N VAL A 408 -129.51 6.70 -6.97
CA VAL A 408 -130.08 7.91 -7.60
C VAL A 408 -129.14 8.59 -8.62
N GLY A 409 -127.90 8.11 -8.77
CA GLY A 409 -126.88 8.73 -9.63
C GLY A 409 -126.84 8.28 -11.10
N GLU A 410 -127.56 7.23 -11.51
CA GLU A 410 -127.57 6.74 -12.91
C GLU A 410 -128.55 7.47 -13.85
N LYS A 411 -129.30 8.46 -13.37
CA LYS A 411 -130.18 9.29 -14.22
C LYS A 411 -129.63 10.67 -14.58
N TYR A 412 -128.48 11.07 -14.04
CA TYR A 412 -127.97 12.45 -14.16
C TYR A 412 -126.81 12.67 -15.16
N TYR A 413 -126.25 11.61 -15.75
CA TYR A 413 -125.33 11.72 -16.90
C TYR A 413 -126.04 11.47 -18.25
N SER A 414 -127.32 11.85 -18.34
CA SER A 414 -128.04 11.97 -19.61
C SER A 414 -127.67 13.32 -20.27
N ILE A 415 -127.77 13.43 -21.60
CA ILE A 415 -127.84 14.72 -22.33
C ILE A 415 -126.51 15.45 -22.67
N PHE A 416 -125.32 14.92 -22.36
CA PHE A 416 -124.08 15.39 -23.02
C PHE A 416 -123.71 14.58 -24.28
N ARG A 417 -124.64 14.56 -25.23
CA ARG A 417 -124.43 14.25 -26.66
C ARG A 417 -124.73 15.52 -27.47
N LEU A 418 -123.71 16.27 -27.90
CA LEU A 418 -123.69 17.01 -29.18
C LEU A 418 -122.23 17.49 -29.48
N PRO A 419 -121.74 17.37 -30.72
CA PRO A 419 -120.29 17.32 -31.00
C PRO A 419 -119.75 18.66 -31.54
N MET A 420 -119.62 19.68 -30.69
CA MET A 420 -118.93 20.94 -31.09
C MET A 420 -117.97 21.52 -30.04
N PHE A 421 -117.96 21.01 -28.80
CA PHE A 421 -117.07 21.53 -27.75
C PHE A 421 -115.70 20.85 -27.66
N GLY A 422 -115.46 19.78 -28.44
CA GLY A 422 -114.19 19.04 -28.47
C GLY A 422 -113.02 19.74 -29.19
N VAL A 423 -113.26 20.88 -29.84
CA VAL A 423 -112.26 21.65 -30.58
C VAL A 423 -111.77 22.87 -29.78
N VAL A 424 -112.64 23.51 -28.99
CA VAL A 424 -112.29 24.72 -28.23
C VAL A 424 -111.38 24.40 -27.02
N LEU A 425 -111.61 23.28 -26.33
CA LEU A 425 -110.74 22.83 -25.24
C LEU A 425 -109.40 22.23 -25.71
N ARG A 426 -109.25 21.93 -27.01
CA ARG A 426 -107.98 21.49 -27.61
C ARG A 426 -107.07 22.65 -28.02
N MET A 427 -107.60 23.88 -28.16
CA MET A 427 -106.77 25.08 -28.35
C MET A 427 -106.29 25.68 -27.02
N VAL A 428 -107.11 25.67 -25.97
CA VAL A 428 -106.72 26.26 -24.68
C VAL A 428 -105.62 25.43 -23.97
N ARG A 429 -105.55 24.12 -24.22
CA ARG A 429 -104.48 23.24 -23.70
C ARG A 429 -103.12 23.43 -24.38
N LYS A 430 -103.03 24.22 -25.46
CA LYS A 430 -101.75 24.58 -26.12
C LYS A 430 -101.18 25.94 -25.69
N VAL A 431 -101.89 26.70 -24.86
CA VAL A 431 -101.48 28.05 -24.42
C VAL A 431 -101.10 28.10 -22.93
N ILE A 432 -101.42 27.07 -22.14
CA ILE A 432 -101.14 27.01 -20.69
C ILE A 432 -100.23 25.81 -20.35
N VAL A 433 -99.23 25.57 -21.19
CA VAL A 433 -98.02 24.82 -20.84
C VAL A 433 -96.84 25.63 -21.36
N LYS A 434 -96.36 26.53 -20.50
CA LYS A 434 -94.99 27.01 -20.49
C LYS A 434 -94.55 27.09 -19.04
#